data_AF-A0A7G6Z660-F1
#
_entry.id   AF-A0A7G6Z660-F1
#
_cell.length_a   1.000
_cell.length_b   1.000
_cell.length_c   1.000
_cell.angle_alpha   90.00
_cell.angle_beta   90.00
_cell.angle_gamma   90.00
#
_symmetry.space_group_name_H-M   'P 1'
#
loop_
_entity.id
_entity.type
_entity.pdbx_description
1 polymer ?
#
loop_
_entity_poly.entity_id
_entity_poly.type
_entity_poly.pdbx_seq_one_letter_code
_entity_poly.pdbx_strand_id
1 'polypeptide(L)'
;MAWVLDDQPQSPERSGRVNRHSGRRGDGRDALQRHRAVRLSPSKARLGVIFGAWCQDYPPLYSPGAEMVENAAACMGAVFSDAMAAGVETVTLVGHSQTLRILIAIAILAGDAPAHRRLFLDNAAVTSVLWEGETPRLSMLNGSAASRGDVPPAGRALSR
;
A
#
# COMPACT_ATOMS: atom_id res chain seq x y z
N MET A 1 -37.77 -4.65 6.34
CA MET A 1 -37.35 -3.41 7.02
C MET A 1 -36.70 -2.54 5.95
N ALA A 2 -37.48 -1.59 5.42
CA ALA A 2 -37.16 -0.82 4.22
C ALA A 2 -36.72 0.58 4.62
N TRP A 3 -35.67 1.10 3.99
CA TRP A 3 -35.28 2.50 4.12
C TRP A 3 -35.35 3.15 2.75
N VAL A 4 -36.38 3.97 2.58
CA VAL A 4 -36.51 5.02 1.56
C VAL A 4 -35.91 6.28 2.19
N LEU A 5 -34.98 6.93 1.49
CA LEU A 5 -34.54 8.29 1.79
C LEU A 5 -34.46 9.04 0.46
N ASP A 6 -35.57 9.67 0.14
CA ASP A 6 -35.70 10.76 -0.81
C ASP A 6 -35.73 12.04 0.04
N ASP A 7 -34.72 12.89 -0.09
CA ASP A 7 -34.86 14.32 0.24
C ASP A 7 -33.71 15.13 -0.40
N GLN A 8 -34.06 15.94 -1.38
CA GLN A 8 -33.23 17.01 -1.94
C GLN A 8 -33.79 18.34 -1.45
N PRO A 9 -32.99 19.20 -0.79
CA PRO A 9 -33.33 20.61 -0.70
C PRO A 9 -32.65 21.43 -1.80
N GLN A 10 -33.44 22.35 -2.29
CA GLN A 10 -33.26 23.22 -3.44
C GLN A 10 -32.15 24.26 -3.28
N SER A 11 -31.53 24.62 -4.41
CA SER A 11 -30.64 25.78 -4.53
C SER A 11 -31.43 27.08 -4.64
N PRO A 12 -31.04 28.17 -3.96
CA PRO A 12 -31.55 29.49 -4.29
C PRO A 12 -30.63 30.23 -5.27
N GLU A 13 -31.28 30.81 -6.27
CA GLU A 13 -30.73 31.75 -7.25
C GLU A 13 -29.97 32.91 -6.60
N ARG A 14 -28.85 33.32 -7.22
CA ARG A 14 -28.27 34.65 -7.02
C ARG A 14 -28.18 35.38 -8.36
N SER A 15 -29.22 36.15 -8.62
CA SER A 15 -29.22 37.29 -9.55
C SER A 15 -28.44 38.45 -8.92
N GLY A 16 -27.56 39.10 -9.69
CA GLY A 16 -26.82 40.27 -9.24
C GLY A 16 -25.68 40.69 -10.16
N ARG A 17 -26.01 41.25 -11.33
CA ARG A 17 -25.10 42.10 -12.11
C ARG A 17 -24.96 43.45 -11.42
N VAL A 18 -23.74 43.91 -11.15
CA VAL A 18 -23.33 45.30 -11.44
C VAL A 18 -21.84 45.31 -11.80
N ASN A 19 -21.55 45.91 -12.95
CA ASN A 19 -20.23 46.16 -13.51
C ASN A 19 -19.93 47.66 -13.30
N ARG A 20 -18.72 48.03 -12.85
CA ARG A 20 -18.09 49.33 -13.18
C ARG A 20 -16.60 49.37 -12.85
N HIS A 21 -15.88 49.92 -13.81
CA HIS A 21 -14.44 50.13 -13.93
C HIS A 21 -13.83 51.06 -12.88
N SER A 22 -12.56 50.83 -12.53
CA SER A 22 -11.43 51.76 -12.77
C SER A 22 -10.17 51.20 -12.12
N GLY A 23 -9.06 51.22 -12.87
CA GLY A 23 -7.86 50.44 -12.55
C GLY A 23 -6.79 51.19 -11.77
N ARG A 24 -5.64 50.51 -11.61
CA ARG A 24 -4.31 51.14 -11.62
C ARG A 24 -3.23 50.07 -11.67
N ARG A 25 -2.14 50.44 -12.33
CA ARG A 25 -0.93 49.67 -12.56
C ARG A 25 -0.16 49.43 -11.25
N GLY A 26 0.47 48.27 -11.19
CA GLY A 26 1.48 47.84 -10.22
C GLY A 26 1.35 46.33 -10.04
N ASP A 27 2.36 45.49 -9.89
CA ASP A 27 3.81 45.62 -9.94
C ASP A 27 4.29 44.16 -9.80
N GLY A 28 5.01 43.66 -10.80
CA GLY A 28 6.13 42.73 -10.63
C GLY A 28 6.05 41.45 -9.78
N ARG A 29 4.90 40.80 -9.53
CA ARG A 29 4.86 39.50 -8.81
C ARG A 29 3.74 38.53 -9.24
N ASP A 30 3.67 38.17 -10.52
CA ASP A 30 2.77 37.11 -11.03
C ASP A 30 3.53 35.96 -11.69
N ALA A 31 4.60 35.48 -11.03
CA ALA A 31 5.15 34.15 -11.25
C ALA A 31 4.61 33.16 -10.21
N LEU A 32 3.34 33.32 -9.82
CA LEU A 32 2.62 32.35 -9.00
C LEU A 32 2.25 31.15 -9.88
N GLN A 33 2.96 30.06 -9.65
CA GLN A 33 2.41 28.71 -9.56
C GLN A 33 1.16 28.47 -10.41
N ARG A 34 1.34 28.20 -11.70
CA ARG A 34 0.35 27.42 -12.46
C ARG A 34 0.42 25.97 -11.98
N HIS A 35 -0.05 25.72 -10.75
CA HIS A 35 -0.48 24.40 -10.34
C HIS A 35 -1.64 24.03 -11.27
N ARG A 36 -1.30 23.37 -12.37
CA ARG A 36 -2.26 22.74 -13.25
C ARG A 36 -2.97 21.69 -12.39
N ALA A 37 -4.11 22.06 -11.81
CA ALA A 37 -4.97 21.13 -11.10
C ALA A 37 -5.35 20.07 -12.12
N VAL A 38 -4.64 18.95 -12.09
CA VAL A 38 -4.94 17.79 -12.93
C VAL A 38 -6.29 17.31 -12.42
N ARG A 39 -7.37 17.68 -13.13
CA ARG A 39 -8.68 17.07 -12.88
C ARG A 39 -8.54 15.60 -13.18
N LEU A 40 -8.43 14.81 -12.12
CA LEU A 40 -8.49 13.36 -12.22
C LEU A 40 -9.87 13.00 -12.77
N SER A 41 -9.91 12.03 -13.69
CA SER A 41 -11.18 11.44 -14.10
C SER A 41 -11.88 10.87 -12.85
N PRO A 42 -13.23 10.78 -12.83
CA PRO A 42 -13.97 10.22 -11.71
C PRO A 42 -13.45 8.83 -11.26
N SER A 43 -12.99 8.01 -12.22
CA SER A 43 -12.35 6.72 -11.95
C SER A 43 -10.99 6.83 -11.22
N LYS A 44 -10.15 7.79 -11.60
CA LYS A 44 -8.85 8.02 -10.96
C LYS A 44 -9.00 8.64 -9.58
N ALA A 45 -9.97 9.54 -9.41
CA ALA A 45 -10.33 10.08 -8.09
C ALA A 45 -10.80 8.97 -7.14
N ARG A 46 -11.63 8.04 -7.64
CA ARG A 46 -12.09 6.86 -6.87
C ARG A 46 -10.94 5.93 -6.48
N LEU A 47 -10.01 5.63 -7.40
CA LEU A 47 -8.83 4.82 -7.08
C LEU A 47 -7.92 5.50 -6.05
N GLY A 48 -7.77 6.84 -6.11
CA GLY A 48 -7.01 7.58 -5.10
C GLY A 48 -7.60 7.46 -3.70
N VAL A 49 -8.93 7.51 -3.57
CA VAL A 49 -9.63 7.28 -2.28
C VAL A 49 -9.42 5.85 -1.80
N ILE A 50 -9.57 4.85 -2.67
CA ILE A 50 -9.36 3.44 -2.33
C ILE A 50 -7.90 3.20 -1.90
N PHE A 51 -6.94 3.76 -2.62
CA PHE A 51 -5.52 3.66 -2.27
C PHE A 51 -5.20 4.34 -0.94
N GLY A 52 -5.76 5.53 -0.70
CA GLY A 52 -5.63 6.23 0.58
C GLY A 52 -6.17 5.39 1.74
N ALA A 53 -7.38 4.86 1.60
CA ALA A 53 -7.98 3.95 2.58
C ALA A 53 -7.15 2.67 2.74
N TRP A 54 -6.62 2.11 1.66
CA TRP A 54 -5.74 0.95 1.72
C TRP A 54 -4.48 1.22 2.52
N CYS A 55 -3.90 2.43 2.41
CA CYS A 55 -2.72 2.84 3.18
C CYS A 55 -3.01 3.13 4.66
N GLN A 56 -4.24 3.51 5.02
CA GLN A 56 -4.57 4.05 6.35
C GLN A 56 -5.45 3.14 7.22
N ASP A 57 -6.36 2.34 6.65
CA ASP A 57 -7.39 1.61 7.41
C ASP A 57 -7.16 0.10 7.51
N TYR A 58 -7.64 -0.49 8.60
CA TYR A 58 -7.82 -1.93 8.77
C TYR A 58 -9.29 -2.28 9.09
N PRO A 59 -9.95 -3.16 8.31
CA PRO A 59 -9.51 -3.77 7.05
C PRO A 59 -9.63 -2.81 5.84
N PRO A 60 -8.79 -2.96 4.79
CA PRO A 60 -8.88 -2.10 3.62
C PRO A 60 -10.17 -2.32 2.83
N LEU A 61 -10.64 -1.26 2.16
CA LEU A 61 -11.63 -1.40 1.10
C LEU A 61 -10.99 -2.04 -0.13
N TYR A 62 -11.44 -3.25 -0.47
CA TYR A 62 -11.01 -3.94 -1.69
C TYR A 62 -11.79 -3.44 -2.90
N SER A 63 -11.10 -3.24 -4.02
CA SER A 63 -11.78 -3.02 -5.29
C SER A 63 -12.48 -4.31 -5.75
N PRO A 64 -13.60 -4.23 -6.49
CA PRO A 64 -14.21 -5.42 -7.09
C PRO A 64 -13.18 -6.23 -7.91
N GLY A 65 -13.10 -7.53 -7.65
CA GLY A 65 -12.15 -8.43 -8.30
C GLY A 65 -10.72 -8.43 -7.73
N ALA A 66 -10.43 -7.60 -6.72
CA ALA A 66 -9.15 -7.68 -6.02
C ALA A 66 -9.09 -8.95 -5.16
N GLU A 67 -7.90 -9.53 -5.07
CA GLU A 67 -7.61 -10.59 -4.12
C GLU A 67 -7.71 -10.07 -2.68
N MET A 68 -8.38 -10.84 -1.83
CA MET A 68 -8.47 -10.58 -0.39
C MET A 68 -7.21 -11.11 0.32
N VAL A 69 -6.78 -10.43 1.38
CA VAL A 69 -5.60 -10.85 2.17
C VAL A 69 -5.76 -12.28 2.71
N GLU A 70 -6.97 -12.67 3.09
CA GLU A 70 -7.30 -13.98 3.62
C GLU A 70 -7.08 -15.08 2.56
N ASN A 71 -7.42 -14.79 1.30
CA ASN A 71 -7.20 -15.73 0.19
C ASN A 71 -5.71 -15.86 -0.12
N ALA A 72 -4.98 -14.74 -0.16
CA ALA A 72 -3.53 -14.74 -0.33
C ALA A 72 -2.83 -15.49 0.81
N ALA A 73 -3.32 -15.34 2.05
CA ALA A 73 -2.80 -16.02 3.22
C ALA A 73 -3.02 -17.54 3.14
N ALA A 74 -4.22 -17.99 2.75
CA ALA A 74 -4.51 -19.40 2.57
C ALA A 74 -3.62 -20.02 1.48
N CYS A 75 -3.46 -19.34 0.34
CA CYS A 75 -2.59 -19.80 -0.74
C CYS A 75 -1.14 -19.93 -0.29
N MET A 76 -0.59 -18.89 0.35
CA MET A 76 0.80 -18.91 0.82
C MET A 76 1.03 -19.87 1.98
N GLY A 77 0.04 -20.06 2.85
CA GLY A 77 0.08 -21.07 3.90
C GLY A 77 0.21 -22.48 3.32
N ALA A 78 -0.53 -22.80 2.26
CA ALA A 78 -0.41 -24.09 1.57
C ALA A 78 0.98 -24.27 0.95
N VAL A 79 1.50 -23.26 0.23
CA VAL A 79 2.86 -23.28 -0.34
C VAL A 79 3.93 -23.51 0.74
N PHE A 80 3.78 -22.87 1.90
CA PHE A 80 4.71 -23.02 3.00
C PHE A 80 4.62 -24.40 3.67
N SER A 81 3.40 -24.93 3.82
CA SER A 81 3.18 -26.29 4.32
C SER A 81 3.82 -27.32 3.40
N ASP A 82 3.65 -27.19 2.09
CA ASP A 82 4.27 -28.07 1.10
C ASP A 82 5.80 -27.98 1.15
N ALA A 83 6.34 -26.77 1.34
CA ALA A 83 7.78 -26.56 1.50
C ALA A 83 8.35 -27.25 2.75
N MET A 84 7.66 -27.19 3.89
CA MET A 84 8.07 -27.89 5.12
C MET A 84 7.97 -29.41 4.95
N ALA A 85 6.95 -29.90 4.25
CA ALA A 85 6.73 -31.33 4.01
C ALA A 85 7.63 -31.95 2.94
N ALA A 86 8.37 -31.14 2.16
CA ALA A 86 9.18 -31.61 1.03
C ALA A 86 10.35 -32.52 1.42
N GLY A 87 10.73 -32.59 2.71
CA GLY A 87 11.82 -33.45 3.19
C GLY A 87 13.21 -33.02 2.73
N VAL A 88 13.38 -31.73 2.39
CA VAL A 88 14.66 -31.14 1.99
C VAL A 88 15.22 -30.23 3.09
N GLU A 89 16.54 -30.06 3.13
CA GLU A 89 17.20 -29.21 4.14
C GLU A 89 16.89 -27.72 3.98
N THR A 90 16.60 -27.26 2.75
CA THR A 90 16.38 -25.85 2.47
C THR A 90 15.45 -25.68 1.27
N VAL A 91 14.50 -24.75 1.40
CA VAL A 91 13.62 -24.30 0.32
C VAL A 91 13.79 -22.81 0.14
N THR A 92 13.84 -22.34 -1.12
CA THR A 92 13.83 -20.92 -1.44
C THR A 92 12.49 -20.55 -2.05
N LEU A 93 11.79 -19.61 -1.41
CA LEU A 93 10.54 -19.02 -1.93
C LEU A 93 10.83 -17.65 -2.52
N VAL A 94 10.53 -17.47 -3.81
CA VAL A 94 10.67 -16.19 -4.51
C VAL A 94 9.29 -15.66 -4.85
N GLY A 95 9.03 -14.40 -4.51
CA GLY A 95 7.73 -13.78 -4.72
C GLY A 95 7.75 -12.27 -4.53
N HIS A 96 6.57 -11.67 -4.55
CA HIS A 96 6.40 -10.25 -4.34
C HIS A 96 6.32 -9.88 -2.86
N SER A 97 6.78 -8.68 -2.52
CA SER A 97 6.88 -8.20 -1.14
C SER A 97 5.56 -8.34 -0.36
N GLN A 98 4.43 -8.00 -0.98
CA GLN A 98 3.13 -8.08 -0.33
C GLN A 98 2.75 -9.51 0.07
N THR A 99 2.89 -10.45 -0.85
CA THR A 99 2.59 -11.88 -0.64
C THR A 99 3.54 -12.50 0.39
N LEU A 100 4.82 -12.16 0.34
CA LEU A 100 5.81 -12.65 1.31
C LEU A 100 5.58 -12.05 2.70
N ARG A 101 5.18 -10.78 2.83
CA ARG A 101 4.79 -10.18 4.11
C ARG A 101 3.57 -10.88 4.71
N ILE A 102 2.58 -11.24 3.88
CA ILE A 102 1.39 -11.98 4.32
C ILE A 102 1.80 -13.36 4.85
N LEU A 103 2.65 -14.08 4.11
CA LEU A 103 3.21 -15.37 4.56
C LEU A 103 3.90 -15.24 5.92
N ILE A 104 4.84 -14.29 6.06
CA ILE A 104 5.61 -14.10 7.30
C ILE A 104 4.68 -13.74 8.45
N ALA A 105 3.78 -12.78 8.25
CA ALA A 105 2.91 -12.31 9.32
C ALA A 105 1.96 -13.41 9.83
N ILE A 106 1.36 -14.19 8.94
CA ILE A 106 0.27 -15.09 9.30
C ILE A 106 0.78 -16.51 9.55
N ALA A 107 1.55 -17.09 8.63
CA ALA A 107 1.97 -18.49 8.74
C ALA A 107 3.17 -18.67 9.67
N ILE A 108 4.08 -17.69 9.73
CA ILE A 108 5.33 -17.81 10.50
C ILE A 108 5.24 -17.12 11.86
N LEU A 109 4.65 -15.93 11.93
CA LEU A 109 4.50 -15.17 13.17
C LEU A 109 3.16 -15.39 13.88
N ALA A 110 2.26 -16.19 13.31
CA ALA A 110 0.91 -16.44 13.82
C ALA A 110 0.11 -15.15 14.14
N GLY A 111 0.37 -14.09 13.37
CA GLY A 111 -0.28 -12.80 13.48
C GLY A 111 -1.62 -12.76 12.74
N ASP A 112 -2.36 -11.69 12.98
CA ASP A 112 -3.60 -11.38 12.28
C ASP A 112 -3.34 -10.81 10.87
N ALA A 113 -4.40 -10.71 10.07
CA ALA A 113 -4.32 -10.13 8.72
C ALA A 113 -3.65 -8.74 8.63
N PRO A 114 -3.80 -7.75 9.56
CA PRO A 114 -3.09 -6.48 9.49
C PRO A 114 -1.60 -6.59 9.76
N ALA A 115 -1.11 -7.63 10.45
CA ALA A 115 0.28 -7.72 10.85
C ALA A 115 1.26 -7.63 9.66
N HIS A 116 0.88 -8.10 8.47
CA HIS A 116 1.70 -7.99 7.26
C HIS A 116 2.07 -6.54 6.94
N ARG A 117 1.22 -5.57 7.31
CA ARG A 117 1.43 -4.13 7.05
C ARG A 117 2.55 -3.52 7.88
N ARG A 118 2.89 -4.15 9.00
CA ARG A 118 3.97 -3.71 9.90
C ARG A 118 5.34 -4.25 9.48
N LEU A 119 5.36 -5.25 8.61
CA LEU A 119 6.59 -5.78 8.03
C LEU A 119 7.04 -4.90 6.87
N PHE A 120 8.33 -4.78 6.63
CA PHE A 120 8.87 -4.17 5.42
C PHE A 120 9.88 -5.13 4.83
N LEU A 121 9.74 -5.44 3.54
CA LEU A 121 10.69 -6.30 2.83
C LEU A 121 11.47 -5.49 1.82
N ASP A 122 12.79 -5.47 1.99
CA ASP A 122 13.70 -4.77 1.10
C ASP A 122 13.83 -5.51 -0.22
N ASN A 123 13.97 -4.75 -1.32
CA ASN A 123 14.16 -5.32 -2.63
C ASN A 123 15.45 -6.16 -2.67
N ALA A 124 15.34 -7.38 -3.20
CA ALA A 124 16.44 -8.35 -3.30
C ALA A 124 17.09 -8.71 -1.95
N ALA A 125 16.43 -8.46 -0.83
CA ALA A 125 16.88 -8.93 0.46
C ALA A 125 16.37 -10.35 0.74
N VAL A 126 17.09 -11.06 1.60
CA VAL A 126 16.80 -12.43 2.03
C VAL A 126 16.14 -12.39 3.40
N THR A 127 15.05 -13.12 3.55
CA THR A 127 14.42 -13.39 4.85
C THR A 127 14.56 -14.88 5.09
N SER A 128 15.11 -15.28 6.24
CA SER A 128 15.32 -16.69 6.56
C SER A 128 14.39 -17.13 7.69
N VAL A 129 13.83 -18.33 7.52
CA VAL A 129 12.95 -18.99 8.48
C VAL A 129 13.60 -20.33 8.80
N LEU A 130 13.74 -20.61 10.09
CA LEU A 130 14.20 -21.90 10.58
C LEU A 130 12.95 -22.69 11.00
N TRP A 131 12.88 -23.96 10.67
CA TRP A 131 11.85 -24.85 11.19
C TRP A 131 12.52 -26.12 11.71
N GLU A 132 12.14 -26.49 12.93
CA GLU A 132 12.47 -27.78 13.55
C GLU A 132 11.15 -28.50 13.81
N GLY A 133 10.86 -29.53 13.03
CA GLY A 133 9.51 -30.09 12.95
C GLY A 133 8.50 -29.08 12.40
N GLU A 134 7.33 -28.97 13.05
CA GLU A 134 6.19 -28.17 12.56
C GLU A 134 6.20 -26.70 12.99
N THR A 135 7.23 -26.25 13.73
CA THR A 135 7.24 -24.89 14.32
C THR A 135 8.21 -23.97 13.56
N PRO A 136 7.72 -23.11 12.66
CA PRO A 136 8.56 -22.14 11.98
C PRO A 136 8.95 -20.98 12.91
N ARG A 137 10.17 -20.47 12.73
CA ARG A 137 10.72 -19.34 13.48
C ARG A 137 11.43 -18.39 12.52
N LEU A 138 11.01 -17.13 12.53
CA LEU A 138 11.71 -16.07 11.79
C LEU A 138 13.11 -15.89 12.39
N SER A 139 14.15 -16.14 11.58
CA SER A 139 15.55 -16.05 12.02
C SER A 139 16.21 -14.76 11.56
N MET A 140 15.84 -14.26 10.38
CA MET A 140 16.36 -13.01 9.83
C MET A 140 15.29 -12.36 8.94
N LEU A 141 15.18 -11.03 9.02
CA LEU A 141 14.35 -10.21 8.16
C LEU A 141 15.26 -9.22 7.42
N ASN A 142 15.10 -9.10 6.10
CA ASN A 142 15.90 -8.22 5.23
C ASN A 142 17.42 -8.37 5.37
N GLY A 143 17.90 -9.62 5.45
CA GLY A 143 19.31 -9.88 5.29
C GLY A 143 19.76 -9.48 3.88
N SER A 144 20.68 -8.52 3.78
CA SER A 144 21.46 -8.39 2.56
C SER A 144 22.48 -9.51 2.55
N ALA A 145 22.67 -10.17 1.41
CA ALA A 145 23.97 -10.79 1.17
C ALA A 145 24.97 -9.63 1.20
N ALA A 146 25.73 -9.51 2.29
CA ALA A 146 26.94 -8.72 2.25
C ALA A 146 27.77 -9.37 1.14
N SER A 147 27.77 -8.77 -0.05
CA SER A 147 28.80 -9.06 -1.01
C SER A 147 30.10 -8.93 -0.22
N ARG A 148 30.96 -9.95 -0.29
CA ARG A 148 32.35 -9.86 0.17
C ARG A 148 33.16 -8.81 -0.64
N GLY A 149 32.52 -7.76 -1.13
CA GLY A 149 33.07 -6.67 -1.91
C GLY A 149 32.12 -5.47 -1.79
N ASP A 150 32.70 -4.37 -1.32
CA ASP A 150 32.16 -3.02 -1.19
C ASP A 150 30.91 -2.72 -2.05
N VAL A 151 29.75 -2.63 -1.40
CA VAL A 151 28.61 -1.87 -1.92
C VAL A 151 28.38 -0.74 -0.92
N PRO A 152 28.54 0.54 -1.31
CA PRO A 152 28.34 1.64 -0.38
C PRO A 152 26.87 1.68 0.07
N PRO A 153 26.61 2.08 1.32
CA PRO A 153 25.24 2.18 1.83
C PRO A 153 24.45 3.10 0.89
N ALA A 154 23.29 2.62 0.44
CA ALA A 154 22.38 3.40 -0.38
C ALA A 154 22.05 4.70 0.36
N GLY A 155 22.71 5.78 -0.06
CA GLY A 155 22.56 7.10 0.49
C GLY A 155 21.09 7.50 0.42
N ARG A 156 20.56 7.91 1.57
CA ARG A 156 19.22 8.44 1.76
C ARG A 156 19.05 9.71 0.92
N ALA A 157 18.62 9.57 -0.34
CA ALA A 157 18.18 10.70 -1.15
C ALA A 157 16.72 11.03 -0.81
N LEU A 158 16.50 11.63 0.36
CA LEU A 158 15.33 12.47 0.59
C LEU A 158 15.65 13.85 0.00
N SER A 159 15.41 14.01 -1.30
CA SER A 159 15.34 15.35 -1.91
C SER A 159 14.03 16.01 -1.49
N ARG A 160 14.18 17.20 -0.90
CA ARG A 160 13.13 18.15 -0.51
C ARG A 160 12.40 18.73 -1.72
#